data_AF-A0A0F6A8K8-F1
#
_entry.id   AF-A0A0F6A8K8-F1
#
_cell.length_a   1.000
_cell.length_b   1.000
_cell.length_c   1.000
_cell.angle_alpha   90.00
_cell.angle_beta   90.00
_cell.angle_gamma   90.00
#
_symmetry.space_group_name_H-M   'P 1'
#
loop_
_entity.id
_entity.type
_entity.pdbx_description
1 polymer ?
#
loop_
_entity_poly.entity_id
_entity_poly.type
_entity_poly.pdbx_seq_one_letter_code
_entity_poly.pdbx_strand_id
1 'polypeptide(L)' 'MDLTHTMDGVILLISGFVILLFAFGKLFPDLNEKVHGLDMPLRILGGSMILIGVFSLF' A
#
# COMPACT_ATOMS: atom_id res chain seq x y z
N MET A 1 21.07 12.09 8.84
CA MET A 1 20.55 12.02 7.45
C MET A 1 19.95 10.65 7.17
N ASP A 2 20.46 9.58 7.77
CA ASP A 2 19.96 8.21 7.55
C ASP A 2 18.56 7.94 8.12
N LEU A 3 18.26 8.47 9.32
CA LEU A 3 16.97 8.22 9.99
C LEU A 3 15.76 8.71 9.19
N THR A 4 15.89 9.85 8.51
CA THR A 4 14.81 10.45 7.71
C THR A 4 14.48 9.59 6.49
N HIS A 5 15.50 9.07 5.79
CA HIS A 5 15.31 8.15 4.67
C HIS A 5 14.70 6.82 5.10
N THR A 6 15.15 6.28 6.24
CA THR A 6 14.55 5.07 6.82
C THR A 6 13.09 5.31 7.22
N MET A 7 12.76 6.45 7.82
CA MET A 7 11.39 6.79 8.19
C MET A 7 10.48 6.95 6.98
N ASP A 8 10.95 7.59 5.91
CA ASP A 8 10.19 7.73 4.67
C ASP A 8 9.92 6.37 4.03
N GLY A 9 10.93 5.48 4.00
CA GLY A 9 10.77 4.10 3.54
C GLY A 9 9.75 3.30 4.35
N VAL A 10 9.77 3.43 5.68
CA VAL A 10 8.78 2.78 6.58
C VAL A 10 7.37 3.33 6.35
N ILE A 11 7.20 4.64 6.17
CA ILE A 11 5.90 5.26 5.89
C ILE A 11 5.34 4.76 4.54
N LEU A 12 6.19 4.64 3.52
CA LEU A 12 5.83 4.08 2.22
C LEU A 12 5.40 2.61 2.32
N LEU A 13 6.08 1.83 3.16
CA LEU A 13 5.78 0.41 3.39
C LEU A 13 4.43 0.22 4.09
N ILE A 14 4.17 1.02 5.14
CA ILE A 14 2.90 0.99 5.89
C ILE A 14 1.75 1.47 5.00
N SER A 15 1.92 2.55 4.25
CA SER A 15 0.88 3.06 3.35
C SER A 15 0.55 2.09 2.22
N GLY A 16 1.55 1.48 1.57
CA GLY A 16 1.35 0.43 0.58
C GLY A 16 0.61 -0.79 1.16
N PHE A 17 0.92 -1.18 2.40
CA PHE A 17 0.24 -2.28 3.09
C PHE A 17 -1.23 -1.98 3.40
N VAL A 18 -1.54 -0.77 3.84
CA VAL A 18 -2.93 -0.33 4.10
C VAL A 18 -3.74 -0.30 2.80
N ILE A 19 -3.16 0.19 1.71
CA ILE A 19 -3.80 0.17 0.37
C ILE A 19 -4.08 -1.28 -0.06
N LEU A 20 -3.14 -2.20 0.19
CA LEU A 20 -3.33 -3.62 -0.13
C LEU A 20 -4.49 -4.21 0.69
N LEU A 21 -4.52 -3.99 2.00
CA LEU A 21 -5.60 -4.45 2.87
C LEU A 21 -6.98 -3.89 2.46
N PHE A 22 -7.01 -2.64 2.03
CA PHE A 22 -8.21 -2.01 1.47
C PHE A 22 -8.62 -2.69 0.15
N ALA A 23 -7.67 -2.93 -0.76
CA ALA A 23 -7.89 -3.62 -2.04
C ALA A 23 -8.26 -5.11 -1.92
N PHE A 24 -7.99 -5.73 -0.77
CA PHE A 24 -8.46 -7.08 -0.47
C PHE A 24 -9.88 -7.07 0.14
N GLY A 25 -10.49 -5.90 0.34
CA GLY A 25 -11.78 -5.76 0.99
C GLY A 25 -11.78 -6.18 2.46
N LYS A 26 -10.60 -6.41 3.04
CA LYS A 26 -10.44 -6.93 4.41
C LYS A 26 -10.59 -5.83 5.46
N LEU A 27 -10.36 -4.57 5.08
CA LEU A 27 -10.54 -3.42 5.97
C LEU A 27 -11.99 -2.91 6.01
N PHE A 28 -12.71 -2.94 4.89
CA PHE A 28 -14.09 -2.46 4.77
C PHE A 28 -14.94 -3.36 3.87
N PRO A 29 -15.39 -4.52 4.38
CA PRO A 29 -16.21 -5.45 3.59
C PRO A 29 -17.54 -4.85 3.13
N ASP A 30 -18.14 -3.92 3.90
CA ASP A 30 -19.40 -3.24 3.56
C ASP A 30 -19.28 -2.19 2.44
N LEU A 31 -18.08 -1.67 2.15
CA LEU A 31 -17.86 -0.72 1.04
C LEU A 31 -17.54 -1.44 -0.28
N ASN A 32 -17.39 -2.76 -0.24
CA ASN A 32 -16.90 -3.58 -1.35
C ASN A 32 -18.00 -3.99 -2.36
N GLU A 33 -19.27 -3.69 -2.08
CA GLU A 33 -20.39 -4.08 -2.94
C GLU A 33 -20.44 -3.33 -4.29
N LYS A 34 -19.61 -2.29 -4.50
CA LYS A 34 -19.73 -1.39 -5.68
C LYS A 34 -18.47 -1.12 -6.48
N VAL A 35 -17.31 -1.66 -6.12
CA VAL A 35 -16.05 -1.26 -6.77
C VAL A 35 -15.67 -2.26 -7.88
N HIS A 36 -16.54 -2.46 -8.87
CA HIS A 36 -16.32 -3.32 -10.03
C HIS A 36 -15.20 -2.79 -10.96
N GLY A 37 -13.94 -2.91 -10.54
CA GLY A 37 -12.77 -2.68 -11.39
C GLY A 37 -11.61 -1.90 -10.77
N LEU A 38 -11.76 -1.38 -9.54
CA LEU A 38 -10.68 -0.64 -8.87
C LEU A 38 -9.76 -1.54 -8.02
N ASP A 39 -10.16 -2.77 -7.69
CA ASP A 39 -9.34 -3.69 -6.87
C ASP A 39 -8.00 -4.05 -7.53
N MET A 40 -8.03 -4.26 -8.85
CA MET A 40 -6.85 -4.62 -9.63
C MET A 40 -5.82 -3.48 -9.69
N PRO A 41 -6.18 -2.23 -10.06
CA PRO A 41 -5.25 -1.11 -10.02
C PRO A 41 -4.81 -0.76 -8.60
N LEU A 42 -5.67 -0.89 -7.57
CA LEU A 42 -5.27 -0.62 -6.19
C LEU A 42 -4.25 -1.64 -5.66
N ARG A 43 -4.40 -2.93 -5.99
CA ARG A 43 -3.40 -3.95 -5.63
C ARG A 43 -2.05 -3.69 -6.30
N ILE A 44 -2.06 -3.28 -7.57
CA ILE A 44 -0.85 -2.92 -8.31
C ILE A 44 -0.19 -1.69 -7.66
N LEU A 45 -0.98 -0.67 -7.32
CA LEU A 45 -0.50 0.55 -6.68
C LEU A 45 0.11 0.26 -5.30
N GLY A 46 -0.62 -0.46 -4.44
CA GLY A 46 -0.13 -0.85 -3.11
C GLY A 46 1.13 -1.71 -3.18
N GLY A 47 1.18 -2.68 -4.11
CA GLY A 47 2.37 -3.50 -4.34
C GLY A 47 3.59 -2.68 -4.81
N SER A 48 3.37 -1.72 -5.72
CA SER A 48 4.44 -0.83 -6.20
C SER A 48 5.01 0.07 -5.10
N MET A 49 4.14 0.58 -4.21
CA MET A 49 4.57 1.38 -3.05
C MET A 49 5.39 0.56 -2.06
N ILE A 50 5.02 -0.70 -1.81
CA ILE A 50 5.81 -1.58 -0.94
C ILE A 50 7.20 -1.83 -1.54
N LEU A 51 7.28 -2.10 -2.85
CA LEU A 51 8.56 -2.26 -3.54
C LEU A 51 9.45 -1.01 -3.41
N ILE A 52 8.89 0.18 -3.65
CA ILE A 52 9.63 1.45 -3.52
C ILE A 52 10.07 1.68 -2.06
N GLY A 53 9.22 1.38 -1.08
CA GLY A 53 9.56 1.49 0.35
C GLY A 53 10.69 0.55 0.76
N VAL A 54 10.70 -0.69 0.24
CA VAL A 54 11.78 -1.66 0.47
C VAL A 54 13.08 -1.21 -0.20
N PHE A 55 13.02 -0.71 -1.44
CA PHE A 55 14.18 -0.14 -2.13
C PHE A 55 14.72 1.14 -1.48
N SER A 56 13.87 1.89 -0.78
CA SER A 56 14.28 3.07 -0.02
C SER A 56 14.93 2.74 1.34
N LEU A 57 14.77 1.49 1.81
CA LEU A 57 15.35 1.00 3.07
C LEU A 57 16.70 0.28 2.88
N PHE A 58 17.01 -0.15 1.66
CA PHE A 58 18.26 -0.81 1.26
C PHE A 58 19.20 0.16 0.56
#